data_AF-A0A812ZQG6-F1
#
_entry.id   AF-A0A812ZQG6-F1
#
_cell.length_a   1.000
_cell.length_b   1.000
_cell.length_c   1.000
_cell.angle_alpha   90.00
_cell.angle_beta   90.00
_cell.angle_gamma   90.00
#
_symmetry.space_group_name_H-M   'P 1'
#
loop_
_entity.id
_entity.type
_entity.pdbx_description
1 polymer ?
#
loop_
_entity_poly.entity_id
_entity_poly.type
_entity_poly.pdbx_seq_one_letter_code
_entity_poly.pdbx_strand_id
1 'polypeptide(L)'
;MIPPCHYFQMGCCTKGAACKFSHSHAASRSRQEDTLRMEALRLQVEYYLSDENLLTDNFFQDLIHSSEGGWIAIESFLGCPRIHQLRATATELIAALRWSKQLRLREWPQGKEAVCRTSPPPKPKVHATTVPVPAGEDTLEFRPLKLLRDFTKGWQAVVEDVDRRSFCFVKRTSAPEDVLRQEFDLLLSSGHWQTLTSKTGAVTRSTAWYVSPGCCCRYVYGDTAVLPRDKPRWLADVEARVLGELCGLREDEWPNSVNMNLYEDESQNVGWHSDDEGLFRGCQADCRIISASWGASRRFEVAVKDRNHVSGKPSVFYDTLNSVTLNSGDLCTMEGLFQKHFSHQVAKGNSVESPKSSDSTNSESMASPEETSRYRSARINLTWRYIVSHRSYCRRSRPDGESPRLQPP
;
A
#
# COMPACT_ATOMS: atom_id res chain seq x y z
N MET A 1 26.29 26.19 -47.99
CA MET A 1 26.36 25.27 -46.83
C MET A 1 26.76 23.89 -47.32
N ILE A 2 27.75 23.25 -46.70
CA ILE A 2 28.16 21.88 -47.05
C ILE A 2 27.17 20.91 -46.40
N PRO A 3 26.52 20.00 -47.16
CA PRO A 3 25.54 19.07 -46.60
C PRO A 3 26.18 18.09 -45.59
N PRO A 4 25.44 17.62 -44.57
CA PRO A 4 25.96 16.75 -43.51
C PRO A 4 26.32 15.35 -44.03
N CYS A 5 27.37 14.74 -43.46
CA CYS A 5 27.82 13.41 -43.85
C CYS A 5 26.96 12.32 -43.19
N HIS A 6 26.12 11.66 -43.98
CA HIS A 6 25.26 10.56 -43.52
C HIS A 6 26.08 9.41 -42.89
N TYR A 7 27.23 9.06 -43.46
CA TYR A 7 28.12 8.03 -42.91
C TYR A 7 28.79 8.45 -41.60
N PHE A 8 29.03 9.74 -41.38
CA PHE A 8 29.57 10.24 -40.11
C PHE A 8 28.50 10.22 -39.01
N GLN A 9 27.25 10.56 -39.35
CA GLN A 9 26.11 10.45 -38.43
C GLN A 9 25.86 9.01 -37.95
N MET A 10 26.19 8.01 -38.77
CA MET A 10 26.14 6.59 -38.40
C MET A 10 27.44 6.06 -37.77
N GLY A 11 28.44 6.93 -37.50
CA GLY A 11 29.70 6.55 -36.86
C GLY A 11 30.67 5.73 -37.73
N CYS A 12 30.42 5.61 -39.03
CA CYS A 12 31.17 4.73 -39.94
C CYS A 12 31.96 5.49 -41.02
N CYS A 13 32.07 6.83 -40.91
CA CYS A 13 32.87 7.60 -41.86
C CYS A 13 34.37 7.49 -41.58
N THR A 14 35.12 6.90 -42.51
CA THR A 14 36.58 6.76 -42.45
C THR A 14 37.35 7.91 -43.10
N LYS A 15 36.66 8.89 -43.69
CA LYS A 15 37.28 9.95 -44.52
C LYS A 15 37.82 11.14 -43.72
N GLY A 16 37.58 11.20 -42.40
CA GLY A 16 38.12 12.25 -41.51
C GLY A 16 37.92 13.67 -42.05
N ALA A 17 38.97 14.50 -41.98
CA ALA A 17 38.97 15.88 -42.48
C ALA A 17 38.92 16.00 -44.02
N ALA A 18 39.13 14.90 -44.76
CA ALA A 18 39.04 14.86 -46.22
C ALA A 18 37.62 14.58 -46.74
N CYS A 19 36.62 14.47 -45.84
CA CYS A 19 35.24 14.24 -46.24
C CYS A 19 34.63 15.49 -46.90
N LYS A 20 34.00 15.30 -48.07
CA LYS A 20 33.31 16.37 -48.81
C LYS A 20 32.00 16.84 -48.15
N PHE A 21 31.62 16.22 -47.02
CA PHE A 21 30.36 16.45 -46.30
C PHE A 21 30.67 16.80 -44.84
N SER A 22 29.82 17.62 -44.20
CA SER A 22 30.10 18.14 -42.86
C SER A 22 30.10 17.05 -41.77
N HIS A 23 31.12 17.07 -40.91
CA HIS A 23 31.28 16.22 -39.72
C HIS A 23 30.98 16.99 -38.41
N SER A 24 30.25 18.10 -38.47
CA SER A 24 29.74 18.78 -37.27
C SER A 24 28.58 17.98 -36.66
N HIS A 25 28.65 17.66 -35.36
CA HIS A 25 27.59 16.98 -34.64
C HIS A 25 26.29 17.80 -34.64
N ALA A 26 25.25 17.26 -35.29
CA ALA A 26 23.84 17.68 -35.28
C ALA A 26 23.54 19.15 -35.64
N ALA A 27 22.37 19.40 -36.21
CA ALA A 27 21.89 20.77 -36.42
C ALA A 27 21.91 21.52 -35.08
N SER A 28 22.67 22.63 -34.98
CA SER A 28 22.64 23.48 -33.80
C SER A 28 21.23 24.04 -33.68
N ARG A 29 20.47 23.60 -32.68
CA ARG A 29 19.19 24.21 -32.35
C ARG A 29 19.43 25.69 -32.02
N SER A 30 18.52 26.54 -32.46
CA SER A 30 18.63 27.94 -32.09
C SER A 30 18.39 28.07 -30.57
N ARG A 31 19.02 29.06 -29.92
CA ARG A 31 18.77 29.34 -28.49
C ARG A 31 17.28 29.54 -28.19
N GLN A 32 16.54 30.06 -29.16
CA GLN A 32 15.09 30.25 -29.06
C GLN A 32 14.33 28.92 -29.08
N GLU A 33 14.71 27.99 -29.96
CA GLU A 33 14.13 26.62 -30.00
C GLU A 33 14.39 25.87 -28.70
N ASP A 34 15.60 25.97 -28.13
CA ASP A 34 15.92 25.32 -26.86
C ASP A 34 15.14 25.94 -25.70
N THR A 35 14.96 27.27 -25.68
CA THR A 35 14.15 27.94 -24.66
C THR A 35 12.68 27.49 -24.71
N LEU A 36 12.09 27.45 -25.91
CA LEU A 36 10.72 26.97 -26.13
C LEU A 36 10.55 25.51 -25.75
N ARG A 37 11.56 24.67 -26.02
CA ARG A 37 11.55 23.25 -25.63
C ARG A 37 11.62 23.10 -24.11
N MET A 38 12.48 23.85 -23.43
CA MET A 38 12.58 23.82 -21.96
C MET A 38 11.26 24.27 -21.31
N GLU A 39 10.62 25.29 -21.87
CA GLU A 39 9.29 25.73 -21.43
C GLU A 39 8.23 24.64 -21.66
N ALA A 40 8.23 23.99 -22.83
CA ALA A 40 7.33 22.89 -23.13
C ALA A 40 7.51 21.70 -22.17
N LEU A 41 8.76 21.38 -21.77
CA LEU A 41 9.02 20.35 -20.77
C LEU A 41 8.42 20.70 -19.40
N ARG A 42 8.65 21.94 -18.94
CA ARG A 42 8.08 22.42 -17.68
C ARG A 42 6.56 22.35 -17.70
N LEU A 43 5.93 22.92 -18.72
CA LEU A 43 4.47 22.93 -18.87
C LEU A 43 3.89 21.51 -18.95
N GLN A 44 4.58 20.57 -19.60
CA GLN A 44 4.11 19.21 -19.70
C GLN A 44 4.09 18.49 -18.35
N VAL A 45 5.14 18.66 -17.53
CA VAL A 45 5.19 18.06 -16.19
C VAL A 45 4.23 18.77 -15.23
N GLU A 46 4.12 20.10 -15.31
CA GLU A 46 3.10 20.87 -14.59
C GLU A 46 1.69 20.40 -14.96
N TYR A 47 1.42 20.12 -16.24
CA TYR A 47 0.14 19.55 -16.69
C TYR A 47 -0.10 18.15 -16.11
N TYR A 48 0.87 17.23 -16.18
CA TYR A 48 0.70 15.88 -15.61
C TYR A 48 0.31 15.90 -14.14
N LEU A 49 0.90 16.84 -13.40
CA LEU A 49 0.64 17.06 -11.98
C LEU A 49 -0.36 18.18 -11.72
N SER A 50 -1.10 18.65 -12.73
CA SER A 50 -2.08 19.72 -12.57
C SER A 50 -3.37 19.18 -11.97
N ASP A 51 -4.21 20.07 -11.46
CA ASP A 51 -5.52 19.65 -10.97
C ASP A 51 -6.34 19.00 -12.07
N GLU A 52 -6.35 19.61 -13.27
CA GLU A 52 -7.11 19.13 -14.43
C GLU A 52 -6.76 17.69 -14.80
N ASN A 53 -5.46 17.35 -14.92
CA ASN A 53 -5.04 15.99 -15.28
C ASN A 53 -5.27 14.99 -14.14
N LEU A 54 -4.96 15.40 -12.90
CA LEU A 54 -5.14 14.56 -11.72
C LEU A 54 -6.60 14.32 -11.33
N LEU A 55 -7.58 14.86 -12.06
CA LEU A 55 -8.98 14.43 -11.91
C LEU A 55 -9.21 13.04 -12.52
N THR A 56 -8.44 12.66 -13.54
CA THR A 56 -8.71 11.46 -14.35
C THR A 56 -7.50 10.55 -14.55
N ASP A 57 -6.29 11.03 -14.31
CA ASP A 57 -5.06 10.29 -14.57
C ASP A 57 -4.69 9.38 -13.40
N ASN A 58 -5.17 8.13 -13.45
CA ASN A 58 -4.88 7.11 -12.44
C ASN A 58 -3.37 6.85 -12.29
N PHE A 59 -2.56 6.99 -13.36
CA PHE A 59 -1.13 6.69 -13.28
C PHE A 59 -0.38 7.67 -12.37
N PHE A 60 -0.61 8.98 -12.55
CA PHE A 60 0.01 9.97 -11.68
C PHE A 60 -0.66 10.03 -10.29
N GLN A 61 -1.96 9.73 -10.20
CA GLN A 61 -2.61 9.53 -8.89
C GLN A 61 -1.96 8.37 -8.13
N ASP A 62 -1.78 7.20 -8.75
CA ASP A 62 -1.10 6.03 -8.18
C ASP A 62 0.31 6.39 -7.69
N LEU A 63 1.06 7.11 -8.51
CA LEU A 63 2.43 7.47 -8.23
C LEU A 63 2.54 8.49 -7.07
N ILE A 64 1.62 9.44 -6.97
CA ILE A 64 1.54 10.39 -5.84
C ILE A 64 1.19 9.65 -4.55
N HIS A 65 0.17 8.79 -4.56
CA HIS A 65 -0.33 8.13 -3.34
C HIS A 65 0.59 7.01 -2.84
N SER A 66 1.30 6.33 -3.75
CA SER A 66 2.26 5.27 -3.39
C SER A 66 3.64 5.81 -2.97
N SER A 67 3.89 7.10 -3.18
CA SER A 67 5.14 7.77 -2.83
C SER A 67 5.09 8.46 -1.47
N GLU A 68 6.19 8.38 -0.74
CA GLU A 68 6.36 9.06 0.54
C GLU A 68 6.26 10.59 0.34
N GLY A 69 5.26 11.22 1.00
CA GLY A 69 5.01 12.65 0.90
C GLY A 69 4.58 13.14 -0.49
N GLY A 70 4.15 12.24 -1.39
CA GLY A 70 3.74 12.59 -2.75
C GLY A 70 4.89 12.93 -3.71
N TRP A 71 6.11 12.51 -3.39
CA TRP A 71 7.29 12.80 -4.20
C TRP A 71 7.53 11.76 -5.28
N ILE A 72 7.66 12.22 -6.52
CA ILE A 72 7.79 11.39 -7.70
C ILE A 72 9.20 11.52 -8.26
N ALA A 73 9.88 10.40 -8.49
CA ALA A 73 11.21 10.39 -9.10
C ALA A 73 11.16 10.99 -10.53
N ILE A 74 12.15 11.81 -10.90
CA ILE A 74 12.23 12.44 -12.23
C ILE A 74 12.21 11.40 -13.35
N GLU A 75 12.80 10.23 -13.12
CA GLU A 75 12.84 9.13 -14.08
C GLU A 75 11.45 8.60 -14.44
N SER A 76 10.47 8.74 -13.55
CA SER A 76 9.09 8.32 -13.83
C SER A 76 8.45 9.11 -14.99
N PHE A 77 8.92 10.34 -15.25
CA PHE A 77 8.42 11.18 -16.34
C PHE A 77 9.10 10.88 -17.68
N LEU A 78 10.32 10.34 -17.68
CA LEU A 78 11.08 10.07 -18.90
C LEU A 78 10.40 9.02 -19.80
N GLY A 79 9.64 8.10 -19.19
CA GLY A 79 8.83 7.11 -19.90
C GLY A 79 7.53 7.67 -20.50
N CYS A 80 7.11 8.88 -20.13
CA CYS A 80 5.85 9.44 -20.61
C CYS A 80 5.96 9.81 -22.11
N PRO A 81 4.99 9.44 -22.96
CA PRO A 81 5.10 9.58 -24.41
C PRO A 81 5.49 10.99 -24.87
N ARG A 82 4.90 12.02 -24.25
CA ARG A 82 5.18 13.42 -24.62
C ARG A 82 6.58 13.89 -24.20
N ILE A 83 7.08 13.43 -23.05
CA ILE A 83 8.44 13.73 -22.58
C ILE A 83 9.47 13.00 -23.45
N HIS A 84 9.18 11.75 -23.81
CA HIS A 84 9.99 10.96 -24.72
C HIS A 84 10.06 11.59 -26.13
N GLN A 85 8.95 12.09 -26.66
CA GLN A 85 8.92 12.84 -27.93
C GLN A 85 9.80 14.09 -27.89
N LEU A 86 9.82 14.79 -26.75
CA LEU A 86 10.69 15.94 -26.52
C LEU A 86 12.15 15.53 -26.25
N ARG A 87 12.47 14.22 -26.23
CA ARG A 87 13.81 13.64 -26.01
C ARG A 87 14.49 14.19 -24.76
N ALA A 88 13.72 14.43 -23.71
CA ALA A 88 14.23 15.03 -22.48
C ALA A 88 15.20 14.08 -21.76
N THR A 89 16.23 14.63 -21.16
CA THR A 89 17.03 13.95 -20.13
C THR A 89 16.55 14.31 -18.72
N ALA A 90 16.95 13.53 -17.72
CA ALA A 90 16.64 13.86 -16.32
C ALA A 90 17.16 15.26 -15.95
N THR A 91 18.40 15.59 -16.34
CA THR A 91 19.01 16.90 -16.08
C THR A 91 18.25 18.06 -16.74
N GLU A 92 17.73 17.85 -17.96
CA GLU A 92 16.91 18.86 -18.65
C GLU A 92 15.56 19.06 -17.94
N LEU A 93 14.91 17.98 -17.47
CA LEU A 93 13.66 18.11 -16.69
C LEU A 93 13.89 18.86 -15.38
N ILE A 94 14.95 18.52 -14.66
CA ILE A 94 15.35 19.20 -13.42
C ILE A 94 15.55 20.70 -13.67
N ALA A 95 16.33 21.04 -14.71
CA ALA A 95 16.59 22.42 -15.07
C ALA A 95 15.30 23.18 -15.45
N ALA A 96 14.39 22.53 -16.19
CA ALA A 96 13.11 23.09 -16.58
C ALA A 96 12.17 23.33 -15.37
N LEU A 97 12.23 22.46 -14.36
CA LEU A 97 11.34 22.49 -13.20
C LEU A 97 11.83 23.38 -12.06
N ARG A 98 13.11 23.77 -12.06
CA ARG A 98 13.75 24.56 -10.98
C ARG A 98 13.01 25.83 -10.58
N TRP A 99 12.28 26.42 -11.54
CA TRP A 99 11.55 27.67 -11.38
C TRP A 99 10.03 27.51 -11.45
N SER A 100 9.53 26.26 -11.38
CA SER A 100 8.10 26.02 -11.28
C SER A 100 7.55 26.61 -9.98
N LYS A 101 6.42 27.30 -10.06
CA LYS A 101 5.70 27.80 -8.88
C LYS A 101 4.73 26.78 -8.31
N GLN A 102 4.39 25.74 -9.09
CA GLN A 102 3.41 24.72 -8.73
C GLN A 102 4.06 23.48 -8.15
N LEU A 103 5.34 23.25 -8.47
CA LEU A 103 6.08 22.04 -8.13
C LEU A 103 7.33 22.37 -7.30
N ARG A 104 7.70 21.47 -6.39
CA ARG A 104 8.95 21.52 -5.62
C ARG A 104 9.87 20.40 -6.08
N LEU A 105 11.16 20.69 -6.14
CA LEU A 105 12.21 19.70 -6.34
C LEU A 105 12.90 19.38 -5.01
N ARG A 106 13.30 18.13 -4.83
CA ARG A 106 14.23 17.71 -3.77
C ARG A 106 15.24 16.72 -4.30
N GLU A 107 16.40 16.69 -3.65
CA GLU A 107 17.30 15.55 -3.76
C GLU A 107 16.66 14.32 -3.11
N TRP A 108 16.74 13.19 -3.79
CA TRP A 108 16.22 11.88 -3.41
C TRP A 108 17.40 10.92 -3.21
N PRO A 109 17.28 9.86 -2.37
CA PRO A 109 18.39 8.97 -2.07
C PRO A 109 19.08 8.44 -3.34
N GLN A 110 20.41 8.32 -3.27
CA GLN A 110 21.29 7.89 -4.38
C GLN A 110 21.47 8.91 -5.52
N GLY A 111 21.32 10.22 -5.26
CA GLY A 111 21.65 11.28 -6.23
C GLY A 111 20.64 11.41 -7.37
N LYS A 112 19.42 10.92 -7.16
CA LYS A 112 18.27 11.13 -8.04
C LYS A 112 17.49 12.33 -7.53
N GLU A 113 16.76 13.04 -8.39
CA GLU A 113 15.87 14.10 -7.94
C GLU A 113 14.42 13.64 -8.00
N ALA A 114 13.60 14.22 -7.12
CA ALA A 114 12.16 13.98 -7.08
C ALA A 114 11.40 15.31 -7.12
N VAL A 115 10.20 15.26 -7.69
CA VAL A 115 9.28 16.39 -7.81
C VAL A 115 7.99 16.10 -7.04
N CYS A 116 7.45 17.09 -6.35
CA CYS A 116 6.12 17.00 -5.74
C CYS A 116 5.31 18.27 -5.97
N ARG A 117 4.00 18.17 -5.80
CA ARG A 117 3.12 19.34 -5.81
C ARG A 117 3.35 20.21 -4.57
N THR A 118 3.16 21.51 -4.76
CA THR A 118 3.10 22.49 -3.66
C THR A 118 1.77 22.41 -2.90
N SER A 119 0.70 22.04 -3.59
CA SER A 119 -0.63 21.84 -3.04
C SER A 119 -1.02 20.35 -3.01
N PRO A 120 -1.89 19.94 -2.07
CA PRO A 120 -2.48 18.60 -2.10
C PRO A 120 -3.10 18.30 -3.48
N PRO A 121 -3.08 17.04 -3.94
CA PRO A 121 -3.78 16.66 -5.16
C PRO A 121 -5.26 17.06 -5.05
N PRO A 122 -5.90 17.46 -6.16
CA PRO A 122 -7.32 17.76 -6.12
C PRO A 122 -8.05 16.52 -5.62
N LYS A 123 -9.04 16.71 -4.74
CA LYS A 123 -10.07 15.68 -4.62
C LYS A 123 -10.70 15.60 -6.01
N PRO A 124 -10.76 14.42 -6.64
CA PRO A 124 -11.51 14.27 -7.86
C PRO A 124 -12.86 14.96 -7.67
N LYS A 125 -13.27 15.82 -8.61
CA LYS A 125 -14.61 16.37 -8.61
C LYS A 125 -15.54 15.17 -8.41
N VAL A 126 -16.52 15.35 -7.54
CA VAL A 126 -17.68 14.45 -7.43
C VAL A 126 -18.38 14.49 -8.80
N HIS A 127 -17.78 13.89 -9.81
CA HIS A 127 -18.54 13.25 -10.82
C HIS A 127 -19.20 12.15 -10.02
N ALA A 128 -20.50 12.31 -9.79
CA ALA A 128 -21.38 11.18 -9.66
C ALA A 128 -21.33 10.34 -10.96
N THR A 129 -20.15 9.96 -11.44
CA THR A 129 -19.91 8.59 -11.84
C THR A 129 -20.20 7.80 -10.58
N THR A 130 -21.49 7.49 -10.40
CA THR A 130 -21.93 6.37 -9.60
C THR A 130 -21.02 5.24 -10.01
N VAL A 131 -19.95 4.97 -9.25
CA VAL A 131 -19.15 3.77 -9.46
C VAL A 131 -20.20 2.67 -9.54
N PRO A 132 -20.34 1.97 -10.68
CA PRO A 132 -21.52 1.16 -10.90
C PRO A 132 -21.64 0.20 -9.74
N VAL A 133 -22.75 0.26 -9.00
CA VAL A 133 -23.07 -0.76 -8.02
C VAL A 133 -23.20 -2.05 -8.84
N PRO A 134 -22.35 -3.06 -8.60
CA PRO A 134 -22.50 -4.32 -9.30
C PRO A 134 -23.90 -4.85 -9.00
N ALA A 135 -24.72 -5.02 -10.05
CA ALA A 135 -26.02 -5.62 -9.88
C ALA A 135 -25.87 -7.06 -9.35
N GLY A 136 -26.70 -7.46 -8.39
CA GLY A 136 -26.83 -8.85 -7.97
C GLY A 136 -26.17 -9.25 -6.66
N GLU A 137 -25.73 -8.31 -5.81
CA GLU A 137 -25.48 -8.67 -4.42
C GLU A 137 -26.80 -8.79 -3.65
N ASP A 138 -26.91 -9.81 -2.81
CA ASP A 138 -28.07 -10.00 -1.95
C ASP A 138 -28.28 -8.80 -1.01
N THR A 139 -29.52 -8.40 -0.76
CA THR A 139 -29.79 -7.36 0.26
C THR A 139 -29.48 -7.89 1.66
N LEU A 140 -29.24 -7.00 2.63
CA LEU A 140 -29.12 -7.39 4.04
C LEU A 140 -30.41 -7.99 4.61
N GLU A 141 -31.57 -7.66 4.02
CA GLU A 141 -32.86 -8.28 4.36
C GLU A 141 -32.92 -9.74 3.90
N PHE A 142 -32.49 -10.01 2.67
CA PHE A 142 -32.52 -11.37 2.12
C PHE A 142 -31.42 -12.26 2.73
N ARG A 143 -30.22 -11.71 2.89
CA ARG A 143 -29.08 -12.40 3.51
C ARG A 143 -28.56 -11.55 4.67
N PRO A 144 -29.08 -11.77 5.90
CA PRO A 144 -28.61 -11.03 7.08
C PRO A 144 -27.12 -11.25 7.34
N LEU A 145 -26.44 -10.18 7.73
CA LEU A 145 -25.05 -10.19 8.13
C LEU A 145 -24.93 -9.51 9.49
N LYS A 146 -24.41 -10.23 10.49
CA LYS A 146 -24.01 -9.62 11.76
C LYS A 146 -22.62 -9.01 11.58
N LEU A 147 -22.44 -7.75 11.95
CA LEU A 147 -21.17 -7.03 11.89
C LEU A 147 -20.59 -6.91 13.30
N LEU A 148 -19.27 -6.72 13.44
CA LEU A 148 -18.66 -6.59 14.78
C LEU A 148 -19.19 -5.41 15.59
N ARG A 149 -19.65 -4.35 14.92
CA ARG A 149 -20.33 -3.23 15.57
C ARG A 149 -21.64 -3.60 16.29
N ASP A 150 -22.23 -4.74 15.95
CA ASP A 150 -23.46 -5.23 16.57
C ASP A 150 -23.17 -5.93 17.91
N PHE A 151 -21.91 -6.33 18.16
CA PHE A 151 -21.49 -7.03 19.39
C PHE A 151 -20.98 -6.06 20.45
N THR A 152 -20.28 -4.99 20.04
CA THR A 152 -19.70 -4.02 20.96
C THR A 152 -19.84 -2.59 20.44
N LYS A 153 -19.82 -1.61 21.35
CA LYS A 153 -19.88 -0.18 21.00
C LYS A 153 -18.49 0.35 20.58
N GLY A 154 -18.47 1.57 20.05
CA GLY A 154 -17.23 2.34 19.78
C GLY A 154 -16.67 2.19 18.36
N TRP A 155 -17.40 1.56 17.45
CA TRP A 155 -17.02 1.44 16.04
C TRP A 155 -17.45 2.66 15.24
N GLN A 156 -16.54 3.19 14.44
CA GLN A 156 -16.73 4.31 13.53
C GLN A 156 -16.60 3.82 12.10
N ALA A 157 -17.56 4.16 11.24
CA ALA A 157 -17.54 3.75 9.83
C ALA A 157 -16.43 4.50 9.06
N VAL A 158 -15.59 3.74 8.37
CA VAL A 158 -14.71 4.23 7.29
C VAL A 158 -15.37 3.95 5.94
N VAL A 159 -16.01 2.79 5.80
CA VAL A 159 -16.85 2.43 4.65
C VAL A 159 -18.12 1.76 5.17
N GLU A 160 -19.26 2.22 4.69
CA GLU A 160 -20.56 1.57 4.90
C GLU A 160 -21.34 1.61 3.59
N ASP A 161 -21.07 0.64 2.73
CA ASP A 161 -21.71 0.49 1.42
C ASP A 161 -22.63 -0.73 1.47
N VAL A 162 -23.91 -0.48 1.78
CA VAL A 162 -24.95 -1.51 1.90
C VAL A 162 -25.20 -2.20 0.57
N ASP A 163 -25.18 -1.46 -0.53
CA ASP A 163 -25.46 -1.98 -1.87
C ASP A 163 -24.39 -2.98 -2.33
N ARG A 164 -23.13 -2.76 -1.93
CA ARG A 164 -22.02 -3.70 -2.12
C ARG A 164 -21.84 -4.69 -0.98
N ARG A 165 -22.70 -4.66 0.04
CA ARG A 165 -22.55 -5.41 1.30
C ARG A 165 -21.13 -5.30 1.88
N SER A 166 -20.52 -4.12 1.82
CA SER A 166 -19.11 -3.91 2.12
C SER A 166 -18.95 -2.93 3.26
N PHE A 167 -18.30 -3.37 4.33
CA PHE A 167 -18.22 -2.60 5.56
C PHE A 167 -16.78 -2.55 6.08
N CYS A 168 -16.34 -1.36 6.49
CA CYS A 168 -15.08 -1.17 7.19
C CYS A 168 -15.30 -0.23 8.38
N PHE A 169 -14.94 -0.70 9.56
CA PHE A 169 -15.06 0.06 10.79
C PHE A 169 -13.72 0.18 11.51
N VAL A 170 -13.51 1.29 12.19
CA VAL A 170 -12.39 1.50 13.10
C VAL A 170 -12.92 1.68 14.51
N LYS A 171 -12.29 1.03 15.48
CA LYS A 171 -12.57 1.21 16.90
C LYS A 171 -11.33 1.74 17.58
N ARG A 172 -11.46 2.93 18.15
CA ARG A 172 -10.44 3.53 19.00
C ARG A 172 -10.46 2.86 20.37
N THR A 173 -9.29 2.55 20.89
CA THR A 173 -9.17 1.96 22.23
C THR A 173 -8.42 2.90 23.15
N SER A 174 -8.71 2.79 24.45
CA SER A 174 -8.03 3.52 25.51
C SER A 174 -7.15 2.57 26.33
N ALA A 175 -6.57 1.56 25.67
CA ALA A 175 -5.65 0.64 26.34
C ALA A 175 -4.44 1.45 26.85
N PRO A 176 -4.01 1.25 28.11
CA PRO A 176 -2.83 1.91 28.65
C PRO A 176 -1.58 1.66 27.77
N GLU A 177 -0.73 2.67 27.59
CA GLU A 177 0.45 2.59 26.71
C GLU A 177 1.43 1.50 27.17
N ASP A 178 1.56 1.28 28.48
CA ASP A 178 2.40 0.23 29.07
C ASP A 178 1.92 -1.18 28.67
N VAL A 179 0.60 -1.41 28.66
CA VAL A 179 0.02 -2.67 28.17
C VAL A 179 0.32 -2.86 26.68
N LEU A 180 0.08 -1.82 25.87
CA LEU A 180 0.33 -1.89 24.43
C LEU A 180 1.82 -2.09 24.11
N ARG A 181 2.71 -1.53 24.93
CA ARG A 181 4.15 -1.71 24.80
C ARG A 181 4.60 -3.12 25.17
N GLN A 182 4.12 -3.66 26.29
CA GLN A 182 4.43 -5.03 26.69
C GLN A 182 3.98 -6.05 25.62
N GLU A 183 2.79 -5.85 25.05
CA GLU A 183 2.32 -6.68 23.95
C GLU A 183 3.16 -6.49 22.67
N PHE A 184 3.54 -5.26 22.35
CA PHE A 184 4.43 -5.01 21.21
C PHE A 184 5.76 -5.77 21.37
N ASP A 185 6.39 -5.70 22.54
CA ASP A 185 7.66 -6.38 22.83
C ASP A 185 7.50 -7.90 22.79
N LEU A 186 6.38 -8.43 23.31
CA LEU A 186 6.02 -9.85 23.20
C LEU A 186 5.87 -10.30 21.74
N LEU A 187 5.10 -9.57 20.94
CA LEU A 187 4.86 -9.85 19.52
C LEU A 187 6.16 -9.79 18.72
N LEU A 188 6.99 -8.77 18.99
CA LEU A 188 8.25 -8.54 18.30
C LEU A 188 9.25 -9.67 18.60
N SER A 189 9.43 -10.01 19.87
CA SER A 189 10.40 -11.03 20.31
C SER A 189 9.98 -12.47 19.99
N SER A 190 8.67 -12.75 19.96
CA SER A 190 8.13 -14.11 19.81
C SER A 190 7.69 -14.43 18.38
N GLY A 191 7.54 -13.43 17.52
CA GLY A 191 7.16 -13.59 16.12
C GLY A 191 8.20 -14.37 15.31
N HIS A 192 7.78 -15.39 14.58
CA HIS A 192 8.62 -16.11 13.62
C HIS A 192 8.68 -15.33 12.30
N TRP A 193 9.39 -14.21 12.32
CA TRP A 193 9.44 -13.25 11.23
C TRP A 193 10.18 -13.78 10.00
N GLN A 194 9.53 -13.70 8.84
CA GLN A 194 10.12 -13.91 7.53
C GLN A 194 10.11 -12.58 6.76
N THR A 195 11.30 -12.09 6.39
CA THR A 195 11.44 -10.84 5.63
C THR A 195 10.94 -11.00 4.19
N LEU A 196 10.10 -10.07 3.74
CA LEU A 196 9.61 -10.00 2.37
C LEU A 196 10.33 -8.89 1.60
N THR A 197 10.86 -9.23 0.44
CA THR A 197 11.52 -8.29 -0.48
C THR A 197 10.67 -8.06 -1.72
N SER A 198 10.74 -6.84 -2.25
CA SER A 198 10.19 -6.49 -3.55
C SER A 198 11.03 -7.09 -4.69
N LYS A 199 10.53 -7.02 -5.92
CA LYS A 199 11.27 -7.46 -7.12
C LYS A 199 12.61 -6.71 -7.31
N THR A 200 12.75 -5.52 -6.73
CA THR A 200 13.99 -4.72 -6.78
C THR A 200 14.94 -5.02 -5.62
N GLY A 201 14.62 -5.99 -4.75
CA GLY A 201 15.42 -6.38 -3.59
C GLY A 201 15.19 -5.54 -2.33
N ALA A 202 14.43 -4.45 -2.41
CA ALA A 202 14.12 -3.63 -1.23
C ALA A 202 13.19 -4.40 -0.27
N VAL A 203 13.49 -4.37 1.03
CA VAL A 203 12.64 -4.94 2.08
C VAL A 203 11.33 -4.16 2.14
N THR A 204 10.21 -4.86 2.08
CA THR A 204 8.88 -4.25 2.13
C THR A 204 8.28 -4.31 3.53
N ARG A 205 8.46 -5.44 4.23
CA ARG A 205 8.06 -5.72 5.61
C ARG A 205 8.56 -7.11 6.00
N SER A 206 8.44 -7.45 7.28
CA SER A 206 8.55 -8.84 7.77
C SER A 206 7.16 -9.39 8.10
N THR A 207 6.97 -10.70 7.94
CA THR A 207 5.65 -11.33 8.17
C THR A 207 5.76 -12.63 8.96
N ALA A 208 4.72 -12.98 9.71
CA ALA A 208 4.56 -14.31 10.32
C ALA A 208 3.14 -14.83 10.07
N TRP A 209 2.99 -16.15 9.93
CA TRP A 209 1.71 -16.79 9.60
C TRP A 209 1.39 -17.90 10.59
N TYR A 210 0.29 -17.73 11.34
CA TYR A 210 -0.18 -18.70 12.30
C TYR A 210 -1.59 -19.17 11.97
N VAL A 211 -1.84 -20.46 12.18
CA VAL A 211 -3.11 -21.13 11.90
C VAL A 211 -3.49 -22.05 13.05
N SER A 212 -4.76 -22.40 13.14
CA SER A 212 -5.23 -23.33 14.16
C SER A 212 -4.65 -24.73 13.93
N PRO A 213 -4.40 -25.51 15.01
CA PRO A 213 -3.78 -26.82 14.94
C PRO A 213 -4.38 -27.74 13.88
N GLY A 214 -3.53 -28.38 13.08
CA GLY A 214 -3.94 -29.29 12.00
C GLY A 214 -4.19 -28.61 10.64
N CYS A 215 -4.23 -27.27 10.57
CA CYS A 215 -4.11 -26.57 9.31
C CYS A 215 -2.64 -26.50 8.88
N CYS A 216 -2.35 -26.75 7.60
CA CYS A 216 -1.02 -26.57 7.02
C CYS A 216 -1.06 -25.75 5.71
N CYS A 217 -2.10 -24.93 5.55
CA CYS A 217 -2.21 -24.01 4.42
C CYS A 217 -1.15 -22.91 4.48
N ARG A 218 -0.38 -22.77 3.40
CA ARG A 218 0.63 -21.69 3.25
C ARG A 218 -0.05 -20.36 2.93
N TYR A 219 0.55 -19.28 3.40
CA TYR A 219 0.20 -17.92 2.99
C TYR A 219 1.14 -17.49 1.86
N VAL A 220 0.61 -16.91 0.78
CA VAL A 220 1.40 -16.64 -0.45
C VAL A 220 1.40 -15.15 -0.76
N TYR A 221 2.60 -14.61 -1.00
CA TYR A 221 2.88 -13.23 -1.39
C TYR A 221 3.63 -13.22 -2.72
N GLY A 222 2.90 -13.04 -3.83
CA GLY A 222 3.49 -13.19 -5.16
C GLY A 222 4.15 -14.57 -5.30
N ASP A 223 5.47 -14.58 -5.48
CA ASP A 223 6.27 -15.81 -5.61
C ASP A 223 6.77 -16.38 -4.27
N THR A 224 6.57 -15.67 -3.16
CA THR A 224 7.04 -16.08 -1.82
C THR A 224 5.92 -16.76 -1.04
N ALA A 225 6.18 -17.96 -0.52
CA ALA A 225 5.26 -18.66 0.38
C ALA A 225 5.80 -18.67 1.81
N VAL A 226 4.93 -18.39 2.78
CA VAL A 226 5.20 -18.48 4.21
C VAL A 226 4.55 -19.75 4.74
N LEU A 227 5.35 -20.59 5.38
CA LEU A 227 4.85 -21.83 5.97
C LEU A 227 4.03 -21.52 7.23
N PRO A 228 2.90 -22.22 7.43
CA PRO A 228 2.08 -22.03 8.61
C PRO A 228 2.76 -22.57 9.85
N ARG A 229 2.48 -21.93 10.97
CA ARG A 229 2.78 -22.42 12.31
C ARG A 229 1.49 -22.52 13.12
N ASP A 230 1.43 -23.43 14.07
CA ASP A 230 0.31 -23.47 14.99
C ASP A 230 0.25 -22.17 15.81
N LYS A 231 -0.97 -21.68 16.08
CA LYS A 231 -1.16 -20.52 16.96
C LYS A 231 -0.48 -20.80 18.32
N PRO A 232 0.54 -20.01 18.69
CA PRO A 232 1.31 -20.28 19.89
C PRO A 232 0.58 -19.79 21.13
N ARG A 233 0.90 -20.37 22.30
CA ARG A 233 0.24 -20.04 23.57
C ARG A 233 0.40 -18.57 23.97
N TRP A 234 1.55 -17.96 23.67
CA TRP A 234 1.79 -16.55 23.98
C TRP A 234 0.84 -15.59 23.27
N LEU A 235 0.19 -16.02 22.17
CA LEU A 235 -0.76 -15.21 21.43
C LEU A 235 -2.15 -15.20 22.10
N ALA A 236 -2.43 -16.16 22.99
CA ALA A 236 -3.76 -16.36 23.56
C ALA A 236 -4.25 -15.14 24.35
N ASP A 237 -3.39 -14.49 25.14
CA ASP A 237 -3.77 -13.32 25.93
C ASP A 237 -4.08 -12.11 25.04
N VAL A 238 -3.32 -11.93 23.96
CA VAL A 238 -3.57 -10.90 22.94
C VAL A 238 -4.89 -11.18 22.22
N GLU A 239 -5.17 -12.44 21.85
CA GLU A 239 -6.43 -12.85 21.25
C GLU A 239 -7.61 -12.68 22.21
N ALA A 240 -7.46 -13.00 23.49
CA ALA A 240 -8.49 -12.81 24.51
C ALA A 240 -8.88 -11.33 24.64
N ARG A 241 -7.90 -10.44 24.72
CA ARG A 241 -8.15 -9.00 24.78
C ARG A 241 -8.77 -8.47 23.49
N VAL A 242 -8.18 -8.77 22.33
CA VAL A 242 -8.63 -8.19 21.06
C VAL A 242 -9.94 -8.81 20.56
N LEU A 243 -10.03 -10.13 20.52
CA LEU A 243 -11.18 -10.85 19.96
C LEU A 243 -12.28 -11.04 21.00
N GLY A 244 -11.92 -11.37 22.24
CA GLY A 244 -12.87 -11.53 23.34
C GLY A 244 -13.40 -10.19 23.83
N GLU A 245 -12.56 -9.41 24.50
CA GLU A 245 -13.01 -8.19 25.20
C GLU A 245 -13.40 -7.06 24.24
N LEU A 246 -12.55 -6.77 23.25
CA LEU A 246 -12.75 -5.62 22.37
C LEU A 246 -13.73 -5.88 21.23
N CYS A 247 -13.77 -7.11 20.69
CA CYS A 247 -14.72 -7.47 19.63
C CYS A 247 -16.01 -8.12 20.17
N GLY A 248 -16.01 -8.67 21.38
CA GLY A 248 -17.17 -9.34 21.97
C GLY A 248 -17.43 -10.74 21.41
N LEU A 249 -16.40 -11.39 20.84
CA LEU A 249 -16.53 -12.74 20.28
C LEU A 249 -16.27 -13.81 21.34
N ARG A 250 -17.04 -14.89 21.29
CA ARG A 250 -16.72 -16.08 22.09
C ARG A 250 -15.53 -16.82 21.47
N GLU A 251 -14.80 -17.57 22.30
CA GLU A 251 -13.60 -18.28 21.86
C GLU A 251 -13.88 -19.28 20.72
N ASP A 252 -15.05 -19.93 20.71
CA ASP A 252 -15.50 -20.82 19.63
C ASP A 252 -15.77 -20.10 18.29
N GLU A 253 -15.91 -18.77 18.33
CA GLU A 253 -16.13 -17.91 17.17
C GLU A 253 -14.85 -17.22 16.70
N TRP A 254 -13.71 -17.40 17.38
CA TRP A 254 -12.48 -16.72 17.03
C TRP A 254 -11.95 -17.15 15.66
N PRO A 255 -11.32 -16.23 14.89
CA PRO A 255 -10.68 -16.58 13.64
C PRO A 255 -9.62 -17.67 13.81
N ASN A 256 -9.63 -18.61 12.86
CA ASN A 256 -8.76 -19.78 12.91
C ASN A 256 -7.35 -19.53 12.33
N SER A 257 -7.03 -18.30 11.95
CA SER A 257 -5.73 -17.90 11.44
C SER A 257 -5.42 -16.42 11.69
N VAL A 258 -4.12 -16.09 11.77
CA VAL A 258 -3.63 -14.73 11.91
C VAL A 258 -2.36 -14.52 11.08
N ASN A 259 -2.34 -13.44 10.32
CA ASN A 259 -1.14 -12.94 9.67
C ASN A 259 -0.60 -11.73 10.43
N MET A 260 0.69 -11.78 10.76
CA MET A 260 1.41 -10.68 11.40
C MET A 260 2.26 -9.96 10.35
N ASN A 261 2.29 -8.64 10.39
CA ASN A 261 3.17 -7.80 9.58
C ASN A 261 3.92 -6.84 10.49
N LEU A 262 5.25 -6.83 10.37
CA LEU A 262 6.16 -5.90 11.03
C LEU A 262 6.72 -4.94 9.99
N TYR A 263 6.49 -3.65 10.21
CA TYR A 263 7.07 -2.55 9.45
C TYR A 263 8.09 -1.85 10.36
N GLU A 264 9.39 -1.92 10.03
CA GLU A 264 10.47 -1.41 10.89
C GLU A 264 10.50 0.13 10.94
N ASP A 265 10.12 0.77 9.83
CA ASP A 265 10.14 2.22 9.66
C ASP A 265 9.06 2.66 8.67
N GLU A 266 8.96 3.96 8.40
CA GLU A 266 7.98 4.59 7.52
C GLU A 266 8.16 4.33 6.02
N SER A 267 9.33 3.84 5.59
CA SER A 267 9.62 3.53 4.18
C SER A 267 8.93 2.23 3.74
N GLN A 268 8.66 1.35 4.71
CA GLN A 268 8.01 0.06 4.55
C GLN A 268 6.49 0.21 4.44
N ASN A 269 5.86 -0.51 3.51
CA ASN A 269 4.44 -0.34 3.22
C ASN A 269 3.82 -1.59 2.57
N VAL A 270 2.50 -1.57 2.43
CA VAL A 270 1.78 -2.50 1.54
C VAL A 270 0.89 -1.65 0.64
N GLY A 271 1.10 -1.75 -0.68
CA GLY A 271 0.32 -1.00 -1.66
C GLY A 271 -1.10 -1.53 -1.80
N TRP A 272 -1.86 -0.94 -2.71
CA TRP A 272 -3.24 -1.34 -3.02
C TRP A 272 -3.39 -2.84 -3.25
N HIS A 273 -4.19 -3.49 -2.41
CA HIS A 273 -4.53 -4.91 -2.50
C HIS A 273 -5.88 -5.19 -1.83
N SER A 274 -6.32 -6.43 -1.95
CA SER A 274 -7.37 -6.99 -1.10
C SER A 274 -6.96 -8.36 -0.63
N ASP A 275 -7.58 -8.80 0.45
CA ASP A 275 -7.42 -10.15 0.99
C ASP A 275 -8.32 -11.13 0.20
N ASP A 276 -8.01 -11.31 -1.08
CA ASP A 276 -8.77 -12.14 -2.03
C ASP A 276 -8.26 -13.59 -2.12
N GLU A 277 -7.43 -14.01 -1.18
CA GLU A 277 -6.90 -15.36 -1.17
C GLU A 277 -8.02 -16.39 -1.06
N GLY A 278 -7.95 -17.42 -1.91
CA GLY A 278 -8.95 -18.48 -1.95
C GLY A 278 -9.13 -19.25 -0.63
N LEU A 279 -8.23 -19.08 0.35
CA LEU A 279 -8.38 -19.60 1.71
C LEU A 279 -9.59 -19.01 2.45
N PHE A 280 -9.83 -17.71 2.24
CA PHE A 280 -10.82 -16.92 2.98
C PHE A 280 -12.12 -16.74 2.20
N ARG A 281 -12.08 -16.94 0.89
CA ARG A 281 -13.24 -16.79 -0.02
C ARG A 281 -13.94 -15.42 0.08
N GLY A 282 -13.20 -14.37 0.49
CA GLY A 282 -13.73 -13.02 0.73
C GLY A 282 -14.25 -12.29 -0.51
N CYS A 283 -13.98 -12.82 -1.71
CA CYS A 283 -14.58 -12.33 -2.95
C CYS A 283 -15.85 -13.09 -3.38
N GLN A 284 -16.17 -14.21 -2.73
CA GLN A 284 -17.28 -15.09 -3.09
C GLN A 284 -18.37 -15.13 -2.02
N ALA A 285 -18.02 -14.91 -0.75
CA ALA A 285 -18.95 -14.91 0.37
C ALA A 285 -18.58 -13.82 1.37
N ASP A 286 -19.53 -13.45 2.23
CA ASP A 286 -19.26 -12.51 3.31
C ASP A 286 -18.16 -13.07 4.20
N CYS A 287 -17.11 -12.29 4.42
CA CYS A 287 -16.05 -12.63 5.36
C CYS A 287 -15.97 -11.57 6.45
N ARG A 288 -15.29 -11.92 7.55
CA ARG A 288 -14.92 -10.98 8.61
C ARG A 288 -13.41 -11.03 8.78
N ILE A 289 -12.79 -9.88 8.59
CA ILE A 289 -11.37 -9.68 8.83
C ILE A 289 -11.24 -8.68 9.98
N ILE A 290 -10.41 -9.04 10.96
CA ILE A 290 -10.16 -8.23 12.15
C ILE A 290 -8.68 -7.88 12.12
N SER A 291 -8.36 -6.59 12.21
CA SER A 291 -7.01 -6.07 12.23
C SER A 291 -6.79 -5.25 13.50
N ALA A 292 -5.65 -5.45 14.16
CA ALA A 292 -5.20 -4.62 15.28
C ALA A 292 -3.75 -4.17 15.08
N SER A 293 -3.42 -2.99 15.59
CA SER A 293 -2.12 -2.34 15.40
C SER A 293 -1.42 -2.04 16.73
N TRP A 294 -0.09 -2.13 16.74
CA TRP A 294 0.78 -1.73 17.85
C TRP A 294 1.95 -0.91 17.32
N GLY A 295 2.41 0.05 18.12
CA GLY A 295 3.54 0.92 17.80
C GLY A 295 3.16 2.08 16.90
N ALA A 296 4.03 2.43 15.95
CA ALA A 296 3.92 3.63 15.14
C ALA A 296 2.60 3.73 14.35
N SER A 297 1.98 4.91 14.41
CA SER A 297 0.73 5.21 13.70
C SER A 297 0.94 5.25 12.18
N ARG A 298 0.03 4.64 11.42
CA ARG A 298 0.08 4.62 9.95
C ARG A 298 -1.25 4.95 9.33
N ARG A 299 -1.20 5.58 8.15
CA ARG A 299 -2.37 5.88 7.35
C ARG A 299 -2.82 4.64 6.59
N PHE A 300 -4.06 4.24 6.85
CA PHE A 300 -4.78 3.18 6.16
C PHE A 300 -5.77 3.82 5.20
N GLU A 301 -5.70 3.40 3.94
CA GLU A 301 -6.51 3.95 2.87
C GLU A 301 -7.34 2.86 2.21
N VAL A 302 -8.57 3.20 1.86
CA VAL A 302 -9.54 2.29 1.26
C VAL A 302 -10.25 2.99 0.10
N ALA A 303 -10.46 2.29 -0.99
CA ALA A 303 -11.14 2.82 -2.17
C ALA A 303 -11.81 1.69 -2.96
N VAL A 304 -12.85 2.02 -3.72
CA VAL A 304 -13.52 1.05 -4.60
C VAL A 304 -12.56 0.64 -5.72
N LYS A 305 -12.52 -0.66 -6.02
CA LYS A 305 -11.69 -1.23 -7.10
C LYS A 305 -12.18 -0.76 -8.46
N ASP A 306 -11.25 -0.35 -9.31
CA ASP A 306 -11.47 -0.27 -10.76
C ASP A 306 -11.10 -1.61 -11.40
N ARG A 307 -12.12 -2.45 -11.63
CA ARG A 307 -11.96 -3.78 -12.25
C ARG A 307 -11.74 -3.73 -13.77
N ASN A 308 -12.02 -2.61 -14.40
CA ASN A 308 -11.93 -2.46 -15.85
C ASN A 308 -10.57 -1.89 -16.28
N HIS A 309 -9.67 -1.68 -15.34
CA HIS A 309 -8.40 -1.04 -15.61
C HIS A 309 -7.49 -1.92 -16.50
N VAL A 310 -7.06 -1.34 -17.62
CA VAL A 310 -6.40 -2.04 -18.74
C VAL A 310 -5.04 -2.65 -18.37
N SER A 311 -4.39 -2.17 -17.31
CA SER A 311 -3.02 -2.57 -16.96
C SER A 311 -2.90 -3.87 -16.15
N GLY A 312 -4.03 -4.49 -15.74
CA GLY A 312 -4.04 -5.72 -14.92
C GLY A 312 -3.45 -5.56 -13.51
N LYS A 313 -3.06 -4.35 -13.13
CA LYS A 313 -2.63 -3.99 -11.77
C LYS A 313 -3.84 -3.60 -10.93
N PRO A 314 -3.76 -3.73 -9.59
CA PRO A 314 -4.77 -3.14 -8.71
C PRO A 314 -4.91 -1.66 -9.02
N SER A 315 -6.12 -1.25 -9.42
CA SER A 315 -6.48 0.15 -9.67
C SER A 315 -7.73 0.48 -8.86
N VAL A 316 -7.88 1.75 -8.49
CA VAL A 316 -8.95 2.23 -7.62
C VAL A 316 -9.57 3.50 -8.17
N PHE A 317 -10.83 3.72 -7.81
CA PHE A 317 -11.53 4.97 -8.02
C PHE A 317 -11.13 5.94 -6.91
N TYR A 318 -10.16 6.82 -7.18
CA TYR A 318 -9.59 7.74 -6.20
C TYR A 318 -10.57 8.77 -5.62
N ASP A 319 -11.69 9.02 -6.30
CA ASP A 319 -12.82 9.81 -5.79
C ASP A 319 -13.56 9.13 -4.63
N THR A 320 -13.44 7.80 -4.52
CA THR A 320 -13.98 7.00 -3.42
C THR A 320 -12.99 6.79 -2.26
N LEU A 321 -11.82 7.42 -2.32
CA LEU A 321 -10.76 7.27 -1.33
C LEU A 321 -11.21 7.75 0.05
N ASN A 322 -11.22 6.82 1.00
CA ASN A 322 -11.32 7.10 2.43
C ASN A 322 -9.98 6.80 3.09
N SER A 323 -9.60 7.63 4.06
CA SER A 323 -8.32 7.56 4.74
C SER A 323 -8.50 7.69 6.25
N VAL A 324 -7.83 6.82 7.00
CA VAL A 324 -7.88 6.81 8.46
C VAL A 324 -6.49 6.49 9.02
N THR A 325 -6.06 7.25 10.02
CA THR A 325 -4.85 6.90 10.77
C THR A 325 -5.17 5.80 11.76
N LEU A 326 -4.46 4.68 11.72
CA LEU A 326 -4.50 3.60 12.72
C LEU A 326 -3.33 3.79 13.69
N ASN A 327 -3.64 4.01 14.97
CA ASN A 327 -2.68 4.18 16.05
C ASN A 327 -2.43 2.84 16.77
N SER A 328 -1.46 2.83 17.67
CA SER A 328 -1.28 1.72 18.60
C SER A 328 -2.56 1.48 19.41
N GLY A 329 -2.98 0.21 19.49
CA GLY A 329 -4.19 -0.24 20.17
C GLY A 329 -5.46 -0.18 19.33
N ASP A 330 -5.47 0.46 18.16
CA ASP A 330 -6.68 0.58 17.34
C ASP A 330 -7.03 -0.72 16.62
N LEU A 331 -8.33 -0.95 16.48
CA LEU A 331 -8.90 -2.04 15.70
C LEU A 331 -9.48 -1.52 14.39
N CYS A 332 -9.33 -2.28 13.32
CA CYS A 332 -9.96 -2.07 12.02
C CYS A 332 -10.62 -3.38 11.56
N THR A 333 -11.86 -3.31 11.08
CA THR A 333 -12.53 -4.47 10.48
C THR A 333 -12.77 -4.25 9.00
N MET A 334 -12.80 -5.35 8.25
CA MET A 334 -13.25 -5.38 6.86
C MET A 334 -14.20 -6.56 6.75
N GLU A 335 -15.48 -6.28 6.51
CA GLU A 335 -16.58 -7.24 6.68
C GLU A 335 -17.50 -7.28 5.46
N GLY A 336 -18.21 -8.40 5.30
CA GLY A 336 -19.09 -8.64 4.16
C GLY A 336 -18.30 -8.95 2.90
N LEU A 337 -18.70 -8.35 1.78
CA LEU A 337 -18.03 -8.49 0.48
C LEU A 337 -16.95 -7.43 0.25
N PHE A 338 -16.40 -6.84 1.31
CA PHE A 338 -15.40 -5.78 1.23
C PHE A 338 -14.24 -6.15 0.30
N GLN A 339 -13.69 -7.38 0.43
CA GLN A 339 -12.55 -7.81 -0.39
C GLN A 339 -12.93 -8.02 -1.87
N LYS A 340 -14.21 -8.19 -2.20
CA LYS A 340 -14.71 -8.27 -3.59
C LYS A 340 -14.63 -6.91 -4.29
N HIS A 341 -14.96 -5.84 -3.57
CA HIS A 341 -15.27 -4.53 -4.15
C HIS A 341 -14.29 -3.42 -3.78
N PHE A 342 -13.60 -3.51 -2.65
CA PHE A 342 -12.70 -2.48 -2.14
C PHE A 342 -11.25 -2.98 -2.12
N SER A 343 -10.35 -2.10 -2.48
CA SER A 343 -8.91 -2.24 -2.28
C SER A 343 -8.50 -1.41 -1.06
N HIS A 344 -7.42 -1.80 -0.42
CA HIS A 344 -6.86 -1.08 0.71
C HIS A 344 -5.32 -1.07 0.68
N GLN A 345 -4.73 -0.09 1.36
CA GLN A 345 -3.28 0.02 1.50
C GLN A 345 -2.87 0.61 2.84
N VAL A 346 -1.62 0.36 3.22
CA VAL A 346 -0.91 1.16 4.23
C VAL A 346 0.02 2.08 3.47
N ALA A 347 -0.30 3.38 3.45
CA ALA A 347 0.41 4.38 2.65
C ALA A 347 1.85 4.61 3.15
N LYS A 348 2.74 5.08 2.26
CA LYS A 348 4.09 5.51 2.63
C LYS A 348 4.08 6.89 3.31
N GLY A 349 4.99 7.05 4.28
CA GLY A 349 5.25 8.34 4.93
C GLY A 349 4.32 8.71 6.07
N ASN A 350 4.65 9.84 6.71
CA ASN A 350 4.10 10.32 7.97
C ASN A 350 2.56 10.25 8.11
N SER A 351 2.13 9.78 9.29
CA SER A 351 0.89 10.24 9.91
C SER A 351 1.00 11.76 10.07
N VAL A 352 -0.07 12.49 9.70
CA VAL A 352 -0.15 13.95 9.92
C VAL A 352 0.28 14.26 11.35
N GLU A 353 1.20 15.23 11.48
CA GLU A 353 1.86 15.67 12.72
C GLU A 353 1.10 15.32 13.99
N SER A 354 1.64 14.41 14.81
CA SER A 354 1.26 14.35 16.21
C SER A 354 1.48 15.75 16.81
N PRO A 355 0.48 16.35 17.49
CA PRO A 355 0.71 17.62 18.16
C PRO A 355 1.84 17.40 19.16
N LYS A 356 2.86 18.27 19.10
CA LYS A 356 3.96 18.28 20.06
C LYS A 356 3.36 18.41 21.46
N SER A 357 3.20 17.31 22.17
CA SER A 357 2.87 17.32 23.59
C SER A 357 4.15 17.73 24.33
N SER A 358 4.28 19.04 24.55
CA SER A 358 5.08 19.55 25.65
C SER A 358 4.37 19.17 26.95
N ASP A 359 4.62 17.97 27.45
CA ASP A 359 4.48 17.71 28.87
C ASP A 359 5.43 16.59 29.28
N SER A 360 6.58 17.03 29.78
CA SER A 360 7.53 16.22 30.52
C SER A 360 6.98 16.01 31.93
N THR A 361 6.21 14.94 32.12
CA THR A 361 6.01 14.36 33.46
C THR A 361 6.70 13.02 33.51
N ASN A 362 7.81 12.98 34.23
CA ASN A 362 8.58 11.78 34.53
C ASN A 362 7.71 10.78 35.30
N SER A 363 7.29 9.70 34.63
CA SER A 363 7.10 8.42 35.30
C SER A 363 8.20 7.48 34.81
N GLU A 364 9.11 7.11 35.70
CA GLU A 364 10.23 6.20 35.41
C GLU A 364 9.70 4.82 35.00
N SER A 365 9.71 4.52 33.70
CA SER A 365 9.56 3.17 33.17
C SER A 365 10.95 2.55 33.02
N MET A 366 11.16 1.33 33.54
CA MET A 366 12.44 0.58 33.51
C MET A 366 12.93 0.11 32.11
N ALA A 367 12.39 0.66 31.02
CA ALA A 367 12.74 0.21 29.68
C ALA A 367 13.90 1.03 29.10
N SER A 368 14.76 0.39 28.31
CA SER A 368 15.94 1.05 27.75
C SER A 368 15.55 2.15 26.74
N PRO A 369 16.42 3.16 26.53
CA PRO A 369 16.18 4.21 25.54
C PRO A 369 15.96 3.67 24.11
N GLU A 370 16.62 2.57 23.75
CA GLU A 370 16.51 1.94 22.42
C GLU A 370 15.16 1.24 22.20
N GLU A 371 14.65 0.52 23.20
CA GLU A 371 13.32 -0.13 23.13
C GLU A 371 12.20 0.91 23.01
N THR A 372 12.34 2.03 23.72
CA THR A 372 11.38 3.14 23.64
C THR A 372 11.40 3.80 22.27
N SER A 373 12.57 3.84 21.63
CA SER A 373 12.73 4.33 20.26
C SER A 373 12.03 3.43 19.26
N ARG A 374 12.19 2.10 19.34
CA ARG A 374 11.64 1.18 18.35
C ARG A 374 10.11 1.07 18.40
N TYR A 375 9.51 1.09 19.59
CA TYR A 375 8.04 1.11 19.73
C TYR A 375 7.41 2.32 19.01
N ARG A 376 8.12 3.45 18.99
CA ARG A 376 7.64 4.69 18.35
C ARG A 376 7.88 4.74 16.85
N SER A 377 8.82 3.95 16.30
CA SER A 377 9.16 3.97 14.87
C SER A 377 8.59 2.79 14.09
N ALA A 378 8.54 1.60 14.71
CA ALA A 378 8.08 0.37 14.09
C ALA A 378 6.59 0.13 14.37
N ARG A 379 5.93 -0.56 13.44
CA ARG A 379 4.51 -0.95 13.55
C ARG A 379 4.37 -2.45 13.40
N ILE A 380 3.67 -3.08 14.35
CA ILE A 380 3.20 -4.46 14.22
C ILE A 380 1.69 -4.42 13.96
N ASN A 381 1.25 -5.23 13.01
CA ASN A 381 -0.16 -5.41 12.68
C ASN A 381 -0.51 -6.89 12.66
N LEU A 382 -1.54 -7.28 13.40
CA LEU A 382 -2.14 -8.61 13.33
C LEU A 382 -3.43 -8.51 12.52
N THR A 383 -3.59 -9.39 11.54
CA THR A 383 -4.82 -9.53 10.76
C THR A 383 -5.35 -10.95 10.86
N TRP A 384 -6.42 -11.11 11.62
CA TRP A 384 -7.11 -12.37 11.85
C TRP A 384 -8.17 -12.64 10.79
N ARG A 385 -8.22 -13.90 10.31
CA ARG A 385 -9.10 -14.34 9.23
C ARG A 385 -9.60 -15.77 9.47
N TYR A 386 -10.72 -16.11 8.83
CA TYR A 386 -11.28 -17.46 8.84
C TYR A 386 -10.86 -18.19 7.56
N ILE A 387 -9.98 -19.17 7.67
CA ILE A 387 -9.74 -20.15 6.61
C ILE A 387 -11.01 -21.02 6.53
N VAL A 388 -11.75 -20.86 5.45
CA VAL A 388 -12.97 -21.63 5.14
C VAL A 388 -12.77 -22.61 3.99
N SER A 389 -11.68 -22.47 3.24
CA SER A 389 -11.37 -23.29 2.08
C SER A 389 -9.90 -23.72 2.11
N HIS A 390 -9.64 -24.80 2.86
CA HIS A 390 -8.31 -25.39 2.95
C HIS A 390 -7.81 -25.88 1.59
N ARG A 391 -6.50 -25.74 1.33
CA ARG A 391 -5.85 -26.27 0.12
C ARG A 391 -5.88 -27.79 0.11
N SER A 392 -5.92 -28.41 -1.06
CA SER A 392 -6.04 -29.88 -1.23
C SER A 392 -4.97 -30.72 -0.52
N TYR A 393 -3.78 -30.15 -0.27
CA TYR A 393 -2.71 -30.81 0.48
C TYR A 393 -2.88 -30.72 2.00
N CYS A 394 -3.85 -29.94 2.47
CA CYS A 394 -4.07 -29.70 3.89
C CYS A 394 -4.92 -30.80 4.50
N ARG A 395 -4.54 -31.28 5.69
CA ARG A 395 -5.29 -32.35 6.38
C ARG A 395 -6.75 -31.94 6.65
N ARG A 396 -6.98 -30.66 6.91
CA ARG A 396 -8.32 -30.06 7.09
C ARG A 396 -9.10 -29.84 5.78
N SER A 397 -8.55 -30.20 4.61
CA SER A 397 -9.29 -30.12 3.34
C SER A 397 -10.13 -31.35 3.05
N ARG A 398 -10.07 -32.38 3.90
CA ARG A 398 -10.84 -33.60 3.77
C ARG A 398 -11.87 -33.66 4.90
N PRO A 399 -13.07 -34.23 4.65
CA PRO A 399 -13.97 -34.63 5.72
C PRO A 399 -13.24 -35.57 6.69
N ASP A 400 -13.56 -35.52 7.97
CA ASP A 400 -12.93 -36.34 9.00
C ASP A 400 -12.91 -37.83 8.57
N GLY A 401 -11.71 -38.43 8.46
CA GLY A 401 -11.55 -39.89 8.25
C GLY A 401 -10.51 -40.36 7.23
N GLU A 402 -9.90 -39.52 6.39
CA GLU A 402 -8.90 -39.96 5.41
C GLU A 402 -7.45 -39.61 5.79
N SER A 403 -6.63 -40.64 6.05
CA SER A 403 -5.18 -40.50 6.27
C SER A 403 -4.44 -40.00 5.03
N PRO A 404 -3.40 -39.16 5.18
CA PRO A 404 -2.64 -38.61 4.05
C PRO A 404 -1.86 -39.70 3.32
N ARG A 405 -2.06 -39.83 2.00
CA ARG A 405 -1.04 -40.43 1.13
C ARG A 405 0.09 -39.42 1.02
N LEU A 406 1.17 -39.67 1.75
CA LEU A 406 2.46 -39.02 1.51
C LEU A 406 2.85 -39.29 0.04
N GLN A 407 2.78 -38.28 -0.81
CA GLN A 407 3.57 -38.30 -2.05
C GLN A 407 4.93 -37.66 -1.72
N PRO A 408 6.05 -38.36 -1.97
CA PRO A 408 7.39 -37.84 -1.74
C PRO A 408 7.77 -36.78 -2.82
N PRO A 409 8.88 -36.04 -2.62
CA PRO A 409 9.05 -34.65 -3.05
C PRO A 409 9.12 -34.39 -4.56
#